data_AF-A0A533TY83-F1
#
_entry.id   AF-A0A533TY83-F1
#
_cell.length_a   1.000
_cell.length_b   1.000
_cell.length_c   1.000
_cell.angle_alpha   90.00
_cell.angle_beta   90.00
_cell.angle_gamma   90.00
#
_symmetry.space_group_name_H-M   'P 1'
#
loop_
_entity.id
_entity.type
_entity.pdbx_description
1 polymer ?
#
loop_
_entity_poly.entity_id
_entity_poly.type
_entity_poly.pdbx_seq_one_letter_code
_entity_poly.pdbx_strand_id
1 'polypeptide(L)'
;MKMLLTVEFPPEPFNSLVRSGKVGEIIGRILETMKPETAYFTEHEGKRGGIFVVDIQTPSDVPVYAEPFYLNFQAGCTFHILMSPEDLQKAGLEELGKKWG
;
A
#
# COMPACT_ATOMS: atom_id res chain seq x y z
N MET A 1 6.45 12.04 -1.14
CA MET A 1 5.47 12.00 -0.04
C MET A 1 5.30 10.56 0.38
N LYS A 2 5.51 10.25 1.66
CA LYS A 2 5.34 8.88 2.15
C LYS A 2 3.85 8.52 2.22
N MET A 3 3.51 7.36 1.66
CA MET A 3 2.19 6.79 1.78
C MET A 3 2.29 5.36 2.30
N LEU A 4 1.32 4.98 3.12
CA LEU A 4 1.04 3.60 3.48
C LEU A 4 0.14 3.01 2.41
N LEU A 5 0.63 2.00 1.70
CA LEU A 5 -0.15 1.18 0.80
C LEU A 5 -0.52 -0.12 1.51
N THR A 6 -1.81 -0.34 1.72
CA THR A 6 -2.35 -1.63 2.16
C THR A 6 -2.95 -2.35 0.96
N VAL A 7 -2.50 -3.57 0.70
CA VAL A 7 -2.97 -4.42 -0.39
C VAL A 7 -3.72 -5.61 0.19
N GLU A 8 -4.92 -5.86 -0.30
CA GLU A 8 -5.73 -7.02 0.05
C GLU A 8 -5.89 -7.96 -1.15
N PHE A 9 -5.43 -9.20 -1.03
CA PHE A 9 -5.59 -10.21 -2.06
C PHE A 9 -6.93 -10.93 -1.91
N PRO A 10 -7.78 -10.93 -2.96
CA PRO A 10 -8.98 -11.76 -2.96
C PRO A 10 -8.62 -13.26 -2.96
N PRO A 11 -9.56 -14.15 -2.59
CA PRO A 11 -9.33 -15.59 -2.65
C PRO A 11 -8.89 -16.07 -4.05
N GLU A 12 -9.52 -15.58 -5.11
CA GLU A 12 -9.14 -15.83 -6.50
C GLU A 12 -8.89 -14.50 -7.21
N PRO A 13 -7.90 -14.40 -8.11
CA PRO A 13 -7.05 -15.47 -8.65
C PRO A 13 -5.87 -15.91 -7.74
N PHE A 14 -5.74 -15.34 -6.53
CA PHE A 14 -4.56 -15.57 -5.69
C PHE A 14 -4.35 -17.05 -5.33
N ASN A 15 -5.39 -17.79 -4.96
CA ASN A 15 -5.31 -19.23 -4.66
C ASN A 15 -4.85 -20.03 -5.88
N SER A 16 -5.35 -19.74 -7.07
CA SER A 16 -4.91 -20.39 -8.31
C SER A 16 -3.42 -20.14 -8.58
N LEU A 17 -2.92 -18.94 -8.30
CA LEU A 17 -1.50 -18.59 -8.44
C LEU A 17 -0.62 -19.26 -7.36
N VAL A 18 -1.13 -19.43 -6.15
CA VAL A 18 -0.47 -20.22 -5.09
C VAL A 18 -0.36 -21.68 -5.51
N ARG A 19 -1.47 -22.30 -5.93
CA ARG A 19 -1.51 -23.71 -6.35
C ARG A 19 -0.62 -24.01 -7.56
N SER A 20 -0.49 -23.04 -8.47
CA SER A 20 0.38 -23.17 -9.66
C SER A 20 1.85 -22.83 -9.38
N GLY A 21 2.20 -22.39 -8.16
CA GLY A 21 3.58 -22.03 -7.79
C GLY A 21 4.08 -20.70 -8.36
N LYS A 22 3.23 -19.91 -9.03
CA LYS A 22 3.62 -18.67 -9.73
C LYS A 22 3.55 -17.41 -8.86
N VAL A 23 2.82 -17.46 -7.74
CA VAL A 23 2.56 -16.27 -6.91
C VAL A 23 3.84 -15.60 -6.39
N GLY A 24 4.85 -16.37 -5.99
CA GLY A 24 6.10 -15.84 -5.44
C GLY A 24 6.92 -15.07 -6.48
N GLU A 25 7.00 -15.59 -7.71
CA GLU A 25 7.67 -14.91 -8.83
C GLU A 25 7.01 -13.56 -9.13
N ILE A 26 5.67 -13.53 -9.19
CA ILE A 26 4.92 -12.31 -9.48
C ILE A 26 5.15 -11.27 -8.37
N ILE A 27 5.02 -11.67 -7.09
CA ILE A 27 5.27 -10.77 -5.95
C ILE A 27 6.70 -10.22 -6.01
N GLY A 28 7.70 -11.08 -6.29
CA GLY A 28 9.10 -10.67 -6.43
C GLY A 28 9.28 -9.56 -7.48
N ARG A 29 8.71 -9.76 -8.68
CA ARG A 29 8.77 -8.76 -9.76
C ARG A 29 8.08 -7.43 -9.39
N ILE A 30 6.99 -7.50 -8.64
CA ILE A 30 6.30 -6.30 -8.14
C ILE A 30 7.20 -5.54 -7.16
N LEU A 31 7.81 -6.22 -6.20
CA LEU A 31 8.71 -5.60 -5.22
C LEU A 31 9.96 -4.99 -5.88
N GLU A 32 10.54 -5.66 -6.88
CA GLU A 32 11.68 -5.16 -7.65
C GLU A 32 11.36 -3.88 -8.42
N THR A 33 10.13 -3.77 -8.93
CA THR A 33 9.65 -2.59 -9.66
C THR A 33 9.31 -1.46 -8.69
N MET A 34 8.57 -1.79 -7.63
CA MET A 34 7.99 -0.84 -6.69
C MET A 34 9.03 -0.26 -5.73
N LYS A 35 10.02 -1.06 -5.32
CA LYS A 35 11.08 -0.71 -4.35
C LYS A 35 10.54 0.06 -3.13
N PRO A 36 9.59 -0.52 -2.38
CA PRO A 36 9.08 0.15 -1.20
C PRO A 36 10.21 0.36 -0.17
N GLU A 37 10.08 1.43 0.62
CA GLU A 37 10.97 1.68 1.75
C GLU A 37 10.88 0.54 2.78
N THR A 38 9.69 -0.03 2.95
CA THR A 38 9.45 -1.17 3.82
C THR A 38 8.31 -2.01 3.28
N ALA A 39 8.42 -3.34 3.42
CA ALA A 39 7.43 -4.29 2.98
C ALA A 39 7.16 -5.34 4.07
N TYR A 40 5.90 -5.48 4.48
CA TYR A 40 5.44 -6.54 5.35
C TYR A 40 4.28 -7.27 4.69
N PHE A 41 4.23 -8.59 4.83
CA PHE A 41 3.09 -9.40 4.41
C PHE A 41 2.37 -9.90 5.65
N THR A 42 1.04 -9.72 5.67
CA THR A 42 0.21 -10.04 6.82
C THR A 42 -1.19 -10.43 6.38
N GLU A 43 -1.99 -10.90 7.33
CA GLU A 43 -3.43 -10.83 7.22
C GLU A 43 -3.91 -9.38 7.49
N HIS A 44 -4.91 -8.94 6.72
CA HIS A 44 -5.64 -7.70 6.91
C HIS A 44 -7.13 -7.98 6.71
N GLU A 45 -7.94 -7.76 7.73
CA GLU A 45 -9.38 -8.06 7.74
C GLU A 45 -9.70 -9.51 7.29
N GLY A 46 -8.90 -10.47 7.74
CA GLY A 46 -9.07 -11.88 7.37
C GLY A 46 -8.68 -12.25 5.93
N LYS A 47 -8.10 -11.32 5.16
CA LYS A 47 -7.55 -11.60 3.82
C LYS A 47 -6.03 -11.57 3.84
N ARG A 48 -5.40 -12.34 2.96
CA ARG A 48 -3.95 -12.24 2.73
C ARG A 48 -3.64 -10.89 2.11
N GLY A 49 -2.55 -10.27 2.48
CA GLY A 49 -2.22 -8.95 1.98
C GLY A 49 -0.78 -8.54 2.25
N GLY A 50 -0.53 -7.27 1.99
CA GLY A 50 0.75 -6.62 2.26
C GLY A 50 0.55 -5.18 2.71
N ILE A 51 1.48 -4.70 3.52
CA ILE A 51 1.57 -3.32 3.97
C ILE A 51 2.94 -2.79 3.52
N PHE A 52 2.92 -1.71 2.75
CA PHE A 52 4.09 -1.13 2.13
C PHE A 52 4.20 0.35 2.45
N VAL A 53 5.40 0.82 2.74
CA VAL A 53 5.71 2.26 2.78
C VAL A 53 6.32 2.63 1.44
N VAL A 54 5.65 3.52 0.71
CA VAL A 54 6.03 3.93 -0.65
C VAL A 54 6.22 5.44 -0.70
N ASP A 55 7.08 5.90 -1.62
CA ASP A 55 7.31 7.33 -1.82
C ASP A 55 6.70 7.81 -3.14
N ILE A 56 5.62 8.59 -3.02
CA ILE A 56 4.87 9.19 -4.13
C ILE A 56 5.43 10.58 -4.41
N GLN A 57 6.00 10.81 -5.59
CA GLN A 57 6.52 12.13 -5.98
C GLN A 57 5.40 13.00 -6.57
N THR A 58 4.53 12.39 -7.38
CA THR A 58 3.39 13.06 -8.01
C THR A 58 2.11 12.25 -7.83
N PRO A 59 0.92 12.90 -7.85
CA PRO A 59 -0.36 12.16 -7.80
C PRO A 59 -0.51 11.08 -8.87
N SER A 60 0.16 11.26 -10.02
CA SER A 60 0.17 10.31 -11.13
C SER A 60 1.00 9.06 -10.87
N ASP A 61 1.76 8.99 -9.78
CA ASP A 61 2.54 7.79 -9.45
C ASP A 61 1.67 6.71 -8.81
N VAL A 62 0.49 7.04 -8.27
CA VAL A 62 -0.39 6.06 -7.57
C VAL A 62 -0.62 4.76 -8.38
N PRO A 63 -0.95 4.80 -9.69
CA PRO A 63 -1.11 3.59 -10.49
C PRO A 63 0.17 2.75 -10.58
N VAL A 64 1.37 3.34 -10.53
CA VAL A 64 2.64 2.59 -10.56
C VAL A 64 2.71 1.59 -9.40
N TYR A 65 2.14 1.97 -8.25
CA TYR A 65 2.11 1.16 -7.04
C TYR A 65 0.90 0.20 -7.00
N ALA A 66 -0.25 0.61 -7.54
CA ALA A 66 -1.49 -0.17 -7.45
C ALA A 66 -1.71 -1.16 -8.60
N GLU A 67 -1.46 -0.75 -9.85
CA GLU A 67 -1.73 -1.55 -11.06
C GLU A 67 -1.07 -2.94 -11.05
N PRO A 68 0.18 -3.11 -10.57
CA PRO A 68 0.77 -4.44 -10.51
C PRO A 68 -0.05 -5.41 -9.67
N PHE A 69 -0.69 -4.95 -8.59
CA PHE A 69 -1.56 -5.78 -7.76
C PHE A 69 -2.96 -5.96 -8.38
N TYR A 70 -3.50 -4.93 -9.02
CA TYR A 70 -4.79 -5.03 -9.73
C TYR A 70 -4.74 -6.04 -10.87
N LEU A 71 -3.76 -5.89 -11.77
CA LEU A 71 -3.70 -6.68 -13.00
C LEU A 71 -3.30 -8.13 -12.73
N ASN A 72 -2.44 -8.39 -11.73
CA ASN A 72 -2.00 -9.76 -11.43
C ASN A 72 -2.92 -10.49 -10.45
N PHE A 73 -3.54 -9.78 -9.50
CA PHE A 73 -4.24 -10.41 -8.38
C PHE A 73 -5.68 -9.95 -8.17
N GLN A 74 -6.18 -8.98 -8.94
CA GLN A 74 -7.48 -8.33 -8.68
C GLN A 74 -7.57 -7.81 -7.23
N ALA A 75 -6.44 -7.34 -6.69
CA ALA A 75 -6.32 -6.92 -5.31
C ALA A 75 -7.10 -5.62 -5.02
N GLY A 76 -7.48 -5.41 -3.77
CA GLY A 76 -7.82 -4.07 -3.27
C GLY A 76 -6.53 -3.34 -2.87
N CYS A 77 -6.42 -2.04 -3.17
CA CYS A 77 -5.32 -1.20 -2.72
C CYS A 77 -5.87 0.05 -2.03
N THR A 78 -5.43 0.32 -0.81
CA THR A 78 -5.80 1.52 -0.04
C THR A 78 -4.54 2.31 0.28
N PHE A 79 -4.61 3.63 0.10
CA PHE A 79 -3.49 4.54 0.31
C PHE A 79 -3.80 5.52 1.44
N HIS A 80 -2.87 5.68 2.38
CA HIS A 80 -2.95 6.66 3.45
C HIS A 80 -1.70 7.53 3.46
N ILE A 81 -1.86 8.85 3.58
CA ILE A 81 -0.73 9.76 3.76
C ILE A 81 -0.10 9.48 5.13
N LEU A 82 1.22 9.31 5.16
CA LEU A 82 1.98 9.15 6.38
C LEU A 82 2.60 10.48 6.78
N MET A 83 2.13 11.04 7.90
CA MET A 83 2.76 12.22 8.53
C MET A 83 3.84 11.75 9.51
N SER A 84 5.04 12.30 9.38
CA SER A 84 6.07 12.17 10.42
C SER A 84 5.68 12.95 11.68
N PRO A 85 6.35 12.74 12.83
CA PRO A 85 6.20 13.61 13.99
C PRO A 85 6.41 15.09 13.65
N GLU A 86 7.38 15.40 12.79
CA GLU A 86 7.68 16.77 12.33
C GLU A 86 6.57 17.36 11.46
N ASP A 87 5.91 16.54 10.63
CA ASP A 87 4.77 16.97 9.84
C ASP A 87 3.55 17.24 10.73
N LEU A 88 3.32 16.37 11.73
CA LEU A 88 2.23 16.52 12.69
C LEU A 88 2.39 17.81 13.53
N GLN A 89 3.61 18.17 13.93
CA GLN A 89 3.90 19.43 14.63
C GLN A 89 3.50 20.66 13.80
N LYS A 90 3.59 20.58 12.48
CA LYS A 90 3.23 21.66 11.55
C LYS A 90 1.73 21.69 11.22
N ALA A 91 0.94 20.72 11.68
CA ALA A 91 -0.47 20.59 11.33
C ALA A 91 -1.39 21.64 11.99
N GLY A 92 -0.89 22.43 12.96
CA GLY A 92 -1.65 23.52 13.57
C GLY A 92 -2.88 23.06 14.37
N LEU A 93 -2.80 21.89 15.01
CA LEU A 93 -3.94 21.25 15.69
C LEU A 93 -4.57 22.15 16.77
N GLU A 94 -3.78 22.91 17.52
CA GLU A 94 -4.30 23.83 18.54
C GLU A 94 -5.18 24.93 17.93
N GLU A 95 -4.74 25.56 16.84
CA GLU A 95 -5.50 26.61 16.16
C GLU A 95 -6.75 26.06 15.48
N LEU A 96 -6.67 24.85 14.91
CA LEU A 96 -7.84 24.14 14.40
C LEU A 96 -8.84 23.85 15.52
N GLY A 97 -8.37 23.41 16.69
CA GLY A 97 -9.20 23.20 17.88
C GLY A 97 -9.89 24.48 18.35
N LYS A 98 -9.17 25.61 18.43
CA LYS A 98 -9.76 26.92 18.79
C LYS A 98 -10.80 27.40 17.79
N LYS A 99 -10.61 27.09 16.50
CA LYS A 99 -11.50 27.55 15.42
C LYS A 99 -12.81 26.76 15.35
N TRP A 100 -12.78 25.46 15.68
CA TRP A 100 -13.90 24.54 15.41
C TRP A 100 -14.45 23.81 16.64
N GLY A 101 -13.81 23.91 17.81
CA GLY A 101 -14.30 23.38 19.08
C GLY A 101 -15.24 24.36 19.78
#